data_AF-A0A7Z9Q0B8-F1
#
_entry.id   AF-A0A7Z9Q0B8-F1
#
_cell.length_a   1.000
_cell.length_b   1.000
_cell.length_c   1.000
_cell.angle_alpha   90.00
_cell.angle_beta   90.00
_cell.angle_gamma   90.00
#
_symmetry.space_group_name_H-M   'P 1'
#
loop_
_entity.id
_entity.type
_entity.pdbx_description
1 polymer ?
#
loop_
_entity_poly.entity_id
_entity_poly.type
_entity_poly.pdbx_seq_one_letter_code
_entity_poly.pdbx_strand_id
1 'polypeptide(L)'
;MKRLLLLGFTLFTLAAPPAAAANPPSDLRAATAEEVARWKAEASQNDGRASYWLGKAYLNGWTVEPDPNKAFAYFLQSAESLDPKGLNALGYCYQHGIGVEGNPVLGAEYFQKAIELGSVDAKNNL
;
A
#
# COMPACT_ATOMS: atom_id res chain seq x y z
N MET A 1 -4.01 12.98 51.72
CA MET A 1 -2.97 11.93 51.69
C MET A 1 -3.52 10.70 50.96
N LYS A 2 -3.04 10.45 49.73
CA LYS A 2 -2.85 9.12 49.10
C LYS A 2 -2.22 9.37 47.73
N ARG A 3 -0.90 9.18 47.66
CA ARG A 3 -0.14 8.99 46.41
C ARG A 3 -0.60 7.67 45.80
N LEU A 4 -0.83 7.57 44.48
CA LEU A 4 -0.48 6.34 43.75
C LEU A 4 -0.50 6.47 42.21
N LEU A 5 0.69 6.23 41.64
CA LEU A 5 1.03 5.64 40.34
C LEU A 5 0.71 6.36 39.02
N LEU A 6 1.77 7.00 38.49
CA LEU A 6 2.04 7.08 37.05
C LEU A 6 2.38 5.68 36.50
N LEU A 7 1.69 5.29 35.44
CA LEU A 7 2.06 4.31 34.40
C LEU A 7 1.65 5.03 33.10
N GLY A 8 2.51 5.58 32.24
CA GLY A 8 3.78 5.04 31.75
C GLY A 8 3.50 4.20 30.50
N PHE A 9 3.16 4.83 29.37
CA PHE A 9 3.17 4.32 27.97
C PHE A 9 2.60 5.47 27.12
N THR A 10 3.28 6.06 26.14
CA THR A 10 4.14 5.50 25.10
C THR A 10 5.39 6.35 24.92
N LEU A 11 6.53 5.69 24.70
CA LEU A 11 7.69 6.32 24.07
C LEU A 11 7.20 7.06 22.82
N PHE A 12 7.55 8.34 22.73
CA PHE A 12 7.67 9.02 21.45
C PHE A 12 8.76 8.26 20.71
N THR A 13 8.38 7.24 19.93
CA THR A 13 9.32 6.61 19.01
C THR A 13 9.82 7.74 18.14
N LEU A 14 11.14 7.96 18.15
CA LEU A 14 11.85 8.72 17.14
C LEU A 14 11.28 8.26 15.81
N ALA A 15 10.41 9.07 15.19
CA ALA A 15 9.95 8.79 13.85
C ALA A 15 11.24 8.69 13.04
N ALA A 16 11.56 7.47 12.60
CA ALA A 16 12.63 7.29 11.64
C ALA A 16 12.37 8.32 10.54
N PRO A 17 13.41 9.01 10.02
CA PRO A 17 13.21 9.88 8.86
C PRO A 17 12.40 9.09 7.84
N PRO A 18 11.39 9.71 7.17
CA PRO A 18 10.49 8.98 6.28
C PRO A 18 11.35 8.07 5.44
N ALA A 19 11.16 6.75 5.60
CA ALA A 19 11.95 5.77 4.89
C ALA A 19 11.93 6.21 3.43
N ALA A 20 13.11 6.33 2.82
CA ALA A 20 13.17 6.62 1.40
C ALA A 20 12.21 5.66 0.72
N ALA A 21 11.20 6.19 0.01
CA ALA A 21 10.03 5.43 -0.43
C ALA A 21 10.47 4.08 -0.99
N ALA A 22 9.86 2.99 -0.50
CA ALA A 22 10.30 1.63 -0.78
C ALA A 22 10.69 1.42 -2.26
N ASN A 23 11.89 0.91 -2.48
CA ASN A 23 12.41 0.75 -3.84
C ASN A 23 11.50 -0.19 -4.65
N PRO A 24 11.32 0.08 -5.96
CA PRO A 24 10.71 -0.88 -6.87
C PRO A 24 11.49 -2.21 -6.89
N PRO A 25 10.88 -3.30 -7.40
CA PRO A 25 11.65 -4.50 -7.68
C PRO A 25 12.76 -4.17 -8.69
N SER A 26 13.87 -4.86 -8.53
CA SER A 26 15.00 -4.83 -9.46
C SER A 26 14.62 -5.25 -10.88
N ASP A 27 13.64 -6.17 -11.01
CA ASP A 27 12.98 -6.51 -12.27
C ASP A 27 11.46 -6.25 -12.17
N LEU A 28 10.91 -5.42 -13.08
CA LEU A 28 9.48 -5.12 -13.12
C LEU A 28 8.60 -6.34 -13.44
N ARG A 29 9.18 -7.45 -13.89
CA ARG A 29 8.47 -8.70 -14.20
C ARG A 29 8.45 -9.68 -13.03
N ALA A 30 9.37 -9.57 -12.07
CA ALA A 30 9.47 -10.50 -10.95
C ALA A 30 10.18 -9.85 -9.75
N ALA A 31 9.56 -9.92 -8.56
CA ALA A 31 10.22 -9.55 -7.31
C ALA A 31 10.85 -10.78 -6.63
N THR A 32 12.05 -10.61 -6.09
CA THR A 32 12.71 -11.67 -5.30
C THR A 32 12.07 -11.84 -3.93
N ALA A 33 12.33 -12.98 -3.28
CA ALA A 33 11.83 -13.24 -1.93
C ALA A 33 12.36 -12.23 -0.91
N GLU A 34 13.59 -11.73 -1.11
CA GLU A 34 14.20 -10.69 -0.27
C GLU A 34 13.50 -9.34 -0.42
N GLU A 35 13.13 -8.98 -1.66
CA GLU A 35 12.39 -7.73 -1.93
C GLU A 35 10.99 -7.79 -1.29
N VAL A 36 10.30 -8.93 -1.42
CA VAL A 36 9.01 -9.16 -0.76
C VAL A 36 9.14 -9.13 0.76
N ALA A 37 10.17 -9.74 1.33
CA ALA A 37 10.42 -9.73 2.77
C ALA A 37 10.69 -8.30 3.28
N ARG A 38 11.47 -7.51 2.53
CA ARG A 38 11.70 -6.09 2.83
C ARG A 38 10.41 -5.29 2.78
N TRP A 39 9.60 -5.41 1.72
CA TRP A 39 8.33 -4.69 1.64
C TRP A 39 7.35 -5.09 2.74
N LYS A 40 7.34 -6.36 3.19
CA LYS A 40 6.56 -6.78 4.36
C LYS A 40 6.99 -6.03 5.62
N ALA A 41 8.30 -5.89 5.86
CA ALA A 41 8.82 -5.17 7.01
C ALA A 41 8.47 -3.66 6.93
N GLU A 42 8.67 -3.02 5.78
CA GLU A 42 8.38 -1.60 5.56
C GLU A 42 6.87 -1.31 5.62
N ALA A 43 6.02 -2.15 5.00
CA ALA A 43 4.57 -2.03 5.08
C ALA A 43 4.07 -2.18 6.52
N SER A 44 4.70 -3.01 7.36
CA SER A 44 4.35 -3.11 8.78
C SER A 44 4.58 -1.81 9.57
N GLN A 45 5.40 -0.90 9.03
CA GLN A 45 5.65 0.45 9.54
C GLN A 45 4.84 1.52 8.79
N ASN A 46 3.77 1.09 8.11
CA ASN A 46 2.85 1.94 7.35
C ASN A 46 3.50 2.67 6.15
N ASP A 47 4.54 2.10 5.55
CA ASP A 47 5.09 2.62 4.29
C ASP A 47 4.14 2.31 3.13
N GLY A 48 3.62 3.38 2.52
CA GLY A 48 2.67 3.30 1.41
C GLY A 48 3.24 2.67 0.15
N ARG A 49 4.50 2.97 -0.17
CA ARG A 49 5.16 2.47 -1.38
C ARG A 49 5.47 0.98 -1.23
N ALA A 50 5.87 0.55 -0.04
CA ALA A 50 6.08 -0.86 0.28
C ALA A 50 4.76 -1.64 0.17
N SER A 51 3.69 -1.09 0.74
CA SER A 51 2.35 -1.67 0.65
C SER A 51 1.90 -1.82 -0.81
N TYR A 52 2.13 -0.81 -1.65
CA TYR A 52 1.87 -0.91 -3.09
C TYR A 52 2.62 -2.08 -3.75
N TRP A 53 3.92 -2.21 -3.49
CA TRP A 53 4.72 -3.29 -4.10
C TRP A 53 4.35 -4.67 -3.59
N LEU A 54 4.02 -4.78 -2.31
CA LEU A 54 3.54 -6.03 -1.73
C LEU A 54 2.17 -6.42 -2.30
N GLY A 55 1.28 -5.45 -2.52
CA GLY A 55 0.03 -5.67 -3.23
C GLY A 55 0.25 -6.18 -4.66
N LYS A 56 1.22 -5.60 -5.39
CA LYS A 56 1.62 -6.10 -6.73
C LYS A 56 2.20 -7.52 -6.68
N ALA A 57 2.97 -7.86 -5.64
CA ALA A 57 3.51 -9.20 -5.47
C ALA A 57 2.40 -10.26 -5.32
N TYR A 58 1.39 -9.98 -4.48
CA TYR A 58 0.23 -10.86 -4.34
C TYR A 58 -0.70 -10.86 -5.56
N LEU A 59 -0.80 -9.75 -6.30
CA LEU A 59 -1.62 -9.72 -7.52
C LEU A 59 -0.99 -10.55 -8.65
N ASN A 60 0.32 -10.42 -8.83
CA ASN A 60 1.04 -11.05 -9.94
C ASN A 60 1.57 -12.46 -9.62
N GLY A 61 1.48 -12.89 -8.36
CA GLY A 61 2.00 -14.18 -7.93
C GLY A 61 3.50 -14.32 -8.16
N TRP A 62 4.28 -13.34 -7.69
CA TRP A 62 5.74 -13.37 -7.81
C TRP A 62 6.34 -14.46 -6.90
N THR A 63 7.18 -14.11 -5.93
CA THR A 63 7.72 -15.07 -4.96
C THR A 63 6.75 -15.35 -3.81
N VAL A 64 5.45 -15.13 -4.05
CA VAL A 64 4.33 -15.39 -3.14
C VAL A 64 3.15 -15.91 -3.94
N GLU A 65 2.33 -16.72 -3.27
CA GLU A 65 1.15 -17.27 -3.90
C GLU A 65 0.14 -16.16 -4.20
N PRO A 66 -0.36 -16.07 -5.45
CA PRO A 66 -1.25 -15.00 -5.82
C PRO A 66 -2.54 -15.03 -4.99
N ASP A 67 -2.91 -13.87 -4.47
CA ASP A 67 -4.02 -13.70 -3.53
C ASP A 67 -4.64 -12.32 -3.74
N PRO A 68 -5.70 -12.21 -4.56
CA PRO A 68 -6.34 -10.94 -4.87
C PRO A 68 -6.86 -10.19 -3.63
N ASN A 69 -7.30 -10.91 -2.60
CA ASN A 69 -7.81 -10.30 -1.38
C ASN A 69 -6.68 -9.65 -0.57
N LYS A 70 -5.52 -10.30 -0.48
CA LYS A 70 -4.32 -9.67 0.10
C LYS A 70 -3.81 -8.52 -0.74
N ALA A 71 -3.83 -8.65 -2.07
CA ALA A 71 -3.45 -7.57 -2.96
C ALA A 71 -4.30 -6.32 -2.70
N PHE A 72 -5.63 -6.48 -2.65
CA PHE A 72 -6.57 -5.42 -2.29
C PHE A 72 -6.25 -4.80 -0.93
N ALA A 73 -6.04 -5.61 0.11
CA ALA A 73 -5.74 -5.11 1.46
C ALA A 73 -4.47 -4.24 1.49
N TYR A 74 -3.42 -4.63 0.78
CA TYR A 74 -2.19 -3.83 0.71
C TYR A 74 -2.32 -2.59 -0.18
N PHE A 75 -3.12 -2.64 -1.25
CA PHE A 75 -3.44 -1.44 -2.02
C PHE A 75 -4.28 -0.45 -1.21
N LEU A 76 -5.22 -0.93 -0.38
CA LEU A 76 -5.97 -0.12 0.56
C LEU A 76 -5.02 0.57 1.56
N GLN A 77 -4.13 -0.20 2.19
CA GLN A 77 -3.12 0.36 3.10
C GLN A 77 -2.24 1.42 2.42
N SER A 78 -1.84 1.18 1.17
CA SER A 78 -1.09 2.14 0.35
C SER A 78 -1.88 3.42 0.05
N ALA A 79 -3.17 3.29 -0.25
CA ALA A 79 -4.06 4.41 -0.49
C ALA A 79 -4.34 5.24 0.77
N GLU A 80 -4.41 4.60 1.95
CA GLU A 80 -4.58 5.26 3.26
C GLU A 80 -3.38 6.16 3.60
N SER A 81 -2.17 5.81 3.15
CA SER A 81 -0.99 6.68 3.27
C SER A 81 -0.90 7.75 2.17
N LEU A 82 -1.96 7.92 1.36
CA LEU A 82 -2.03 8.84 0.23
C LEU A 82 -0.97 8.58 -0.86
N ASP A 83 -0.49 7.33 -1.01
CA ASP A 83 0.40 7.00 -2.11
C ASP A 83 -0.34 7.04 -3.46
N PRO A 84 0.12 7.82 -4.46
CA PRO A 84 -0.60 7.95 -5.74
C PRO A 84 -0.69 6.63 -6.52
N LYS A 85 0.26 5.70 -6.36
CA LYS A 85 0.18 4.38 -7.01
C LYS A 85 -0.75 3.45 -6.24
N GLY A 86 -0.79 3.53 -4.92
CA GLY A 86 -1.77 2.87 -4.07
C GLY A 86 -3.20 3.26 -4.42
N LEU A 87 -3.48 4.56 -4.52
CA LEU A 87 -4.79 5.09 -4.94
C LEU A 87 -5.17 4.61 -6.34
N ASN A 88 -4.25 4.65 -7.30
CA ASN A 88 -4.49 4.10 -8.63
C ASN A 88 -4.80 2.60 -8.59
N ALA A 89 -4.03 1.81 -7.84
CA ALA A 89 -4.25 0.37 -7.72
C ALA A 89 -5.59 0.04 -7.04
N LEU A 90 -5.98 0.81 -6.02
CA LEU A 90 -7.27 0.66 -5.36
C LEU A 90 -8.44 1.02 -6.29
N GLY A 91 -8.29 2.08 -7.08
CA GLY A 91 -9.26 2.43 -8.13
C GLY A 91 -9.45 1.31 -9.13
N TYR A 92 -8.34 0.69 -9.57
CA TYR A 92 -8.34 -0.45 -10.47
C TYR A 92 -9.01 -1.68 -9.85
N CYS A 93 -8.78 -1.94 -8.57
CA CYS A 93 -9.46 -3.01 -7.83
C CYS A 93 -10.97 -2.83 -7.82
N TYR A 94 -11.47 -1.64 -7.49
CA TYR A 94 -12.91 -1.38 -7.51
C TYR A 94 -13.49 -1.39 -8.93
N GLN A 95 -12.77 -0.90 -9.93
CA GLN A 95 -13.24 -0.94 -11.32
C GLN A 95 -13.45 -2.37 -11.84
N HIS A 96 -12.58 -3.31 -11.44
CA HIS A 96 -12.57 -4.68 -11.97
C HIS A 96 -12.97 -5.77 -10.97
N GLY A 97 -13.33 -5.42 -9.73
CA GLY A 97 -13.70 -6.37 -8.68
C GLY A 97 -12.54 -7.27 -8.23
N ILE A 98 -11.32 -6.72 -8.15
CA ILE A 98 -10.13 -7.50 -7.76
C ILE A 98 -10.00 -7.49 -6.23
N GLY A 99 -10.30 -8.63 -5.61
CA GLY A 99 -10.24 -8.81 -4.16
C GLY A 99 -11.33 -8.06 -3.38
N VAL A 100 -12.28 -7.46 -4.08
CA VAL A 100 -13.40 -6.69 -3.55
C VAL A 100 -14.57 -6.77 -4.53
N GLU A 101 -15.80 -6.53 -4.07
CA GLU A 101 -16.92 -6.31 -4.97
C GLU A 101 -16.66 -5.08 -5.86
N GLY A 102 -16.91 -5.23 -7.15
CA GLY A 102 -16.68 -4.16 -8.12
C GLY A 102 -17.60 -2.96 -7.90
N ASN A 103 -17.01 -1.77 -7.86
CA ASN A 103 -17.72 -0.50 -7.82
C ASN A 103 -16.99 0.52 -8.72
N PRO A 104 -17.32 0.58 -10.03
CA PRO A 104 -16.64 1.46 -10.97
C PRO A 104 -16.73 2.96 -10.63
N VAL A 105 -17.82 3.40 -9.99
CA VAL A 105 -17.99 4.80 -9.55
C VAL A 105 -16.94 5.14 -8.48
N LEU A 106 -16.85 4.30 -7.45
CA LEU A 106 -15.82 4.44 -6.41
C LEU A 106 -14.40 4.27 -6.99
N GLY A 107 -14.23 3.38 -7.97
CA GLY A 107 -12.96 3.23 -8.70
C GLY A 107 -12.50 4.53 -9.37
N ALA A 108 -13.41 5.21 -10.08
CA ALA A 108 -13.17 6.50 -10.70
C ALA A 108 -12.82 7.60 -9.68
N GLU A 109 -13.47 7.62 -8.51
CA GLU A 109 -13.13 8.56 -7.43
C GLU A 109 -11.68 8.38 -6.96
N TYR A 110 -11.23 7.13 -6.81
CA TYR A 110 -9.83 6.84 -6.45
C TYR A 110 -8.83 7.21 -7.55
N PHE A 111 -9.16 6.98 -8.83
CA PHE A 111 -8.33 7.45 -9.93
C PHE A 111 -8.20 8.96 -9.95
N GLN A 112 -9.31 9.68 -9.78
CA GLN A 112 -9.32 11.14 -9.73
C GLN A 112 -8.42 11.67 -8.60
N LYS A 113 -8.54 11.08 -7.40
CA LYS A 113 -7.66 11.42 -6.26
C LYS A 113 -6.19 11.08 -6.54
N ALA A 114 -5.91 9.97 -7.22
CA ALA A 114 -4.55 9.60 -7.62
C ALA A 114 -3.95 10.64 -8.59
N ILE A 115 -4.74 11.14 -9.55
CA ILE A 115 -4.34 12.19 -10.50
C ILE A 115 -4.01 13.49 -9.77
N GLU A 116 -4.83 13.90 -8.81
CA GLU A 116 -4.61 15.09 -7.97
C GLU A 116 -3.30 15.03 -7.19
N LEU A 117 -2.89 13.83 -6.77
CA LEU A 117 -1.61 13.58 -6.09
C LEU A 117 -0.46 13.21 -7.05
N GLY A 118 -0.65 13.37 -8.36
CA GLY A 118 0.42 13.27 -9.36
C GLY A 118 0.59 11.91 -10.03
N SER A 119 -0.34 10.97 -9.87
CA SER A 119 -0.34 9.71 -10.64
C SER A 119 -0.69 9.97 -12.10
N VAL A 120 0.30 9.84 -12.99
CA VAL A 120 0.07 9.92 -14.44
C VAL A 120 -0.65 8.68 -14.95
N ASP A 121 -0.33 7.50 -14.39
CA ASP A 121 -0.94 6.23 -14.78
C ASP A 121 -2.46 6.22 -14.57
N ALA A 122 -2.94 6.89 -13.51
CA ALA A 122 -4.36 6.98 -13.21
C ALA A 122 -5.17 7.72 -14.28
N LYS A 123 -4.55 8.63 -15.06
CA LYS A 123 -5.23 9.31 -16.18
C LYS A 123 -5.63 8.36 -17.30
N ASN A 124 -4.92 7.24 -17.45
CA ASN A 124 -5.24 6.24 -18.48
C ASN A 124 -6.31 5.24 -18.01
N ASN A 125 -6.60 5.21 -16.70
CA ASN A 125 -7.57 4.30 -16.10
C ASN A 125 -8.92 4.96 -15.81
N LEU A 126 -8.98 6.30 -15.79
CA LEU A 126 -10.19 7.10 -15.67
C LEU A 126 -10.89 7.25 -17.03
#